data_AF-A0A916WV28-F1
#
_entry.id   AF-A0A916WV28-F1
#
_cell.length_a   1.000
_cell.length_b   1.000
_cell.length_c   1.000
_cell.angle_alpha   90.00
_cell.angle_beta   90.00
_cell.angle_gamma   90.00
#
_symmetry.space_group_name_H-M   'P 1'
#
loop_
_entity.id
_entity.type
_entity.pdbx_description
1 polymer ?
#
loop_
_entity_poly.entity_id
_entity_poly.type
_entity_poly.pdbx_seq_one_letter_code
_entity_poly.pdbx_strand_id
1 'polypeptide(L)'
;MSQRTRILGNSLAAWTFGFACVHIAWACGWRGGLDDSFGPIFDRPWFLAYDVIAGLLMYGAAAGALLLVSGRSVPTLRRVTRVAAIGALLRGAPAVVFDVFGGTYDVVGFGADVWFTVAGVAGLLLWAGTRRLSPASAPARRSLGMA
;
A
#
# COMPACT_ATOMS: atom_id res chain seq x y z
N MET A 1 -18.98 -1.19 -9.60
CA MET A 1 -18.21 -1.04 -8.33
C MET A 1 -18.90 0.02 -7.47
N SER A 2 -18.94 -0.16 -6.14
CA SER A 2 -19.64 0.79 -5.25
C SER A 2 -18.88 2.13 -5.10
N GLN A 3 -19.60 3.22 -4.80
CA GLN A 3 -18.99 4.52 -4.48
C GLN A 3 -18.04 4.42 -3.27
N ARG A 4 -18.42 3.63 -2.25
CA ARG A 4 -17.58 3.37 -1.07
C ARG A 4 -16.23 2.75 -1.44
N THR A 5 -16.22 1.78 -2.36
CA THR A 5 -14.99 1.14 -2.83
C THR A 5 -14.12 2.11 -3.64
N ARG A 6 -14.73 3.01 -4.43
CA ARG A 6 -13.99 4.07 -5.15
C ARG A 6 -13.29 5.02 -4.19
N ILE A 7 -14.04 5.54 -3.21
CA ILE A 7 -13.50 6.44 -2.18
C ILE A 7 -12.36 5.75 -1.45
N LEU A 8 -12.60 4.53 -0.95
CA LEU A 8 -11.58 3.76 -0.23
C LEU A 8 -10.30 3.57 -1.05
N GLY A 9 -10.40 3.15 -2.31
CA GLY A 9 -9.21 2.91 -3.12
C GLY A 9 -8.51 4.19 -3.54
N ASN A 10 -9.23 5.29 -3.78
CA ASN A 10 -8.62 6.60 -4.03
C ASN A 10 -7.89 7.12 -2.78
N SER A 11 -8.52 7.00 -1.61
CA SER A 11 -7.90 7.36 -0.33
C SER A 11 -6.66 6.50 -0.07
N LEU A 12 -6.73 5.19 -0.28
CA LEU A 12 -5.59 4.29 -0.11
C LEU A 12 -4.46 4.60 -1.11
N ALA A 13 -4.80 4.95 -2.35
CA ALA A 13 -3.82 5.36 -3.35
C ALA A 13 -3.10 6.65 -2.94
N ALA A 14 -3.86 7.69 -2.57
CA ALA A 14 -3.31 8.97 -2.12
C ALA A 14 -2.46 8.81 -0.86
N TRP A 15 -2.96 8.04 0.11
CA TRP A 15 -2.24 7.67 1.33
C TRP A 15 -0.90 7.03 0.95
N THR A 16 -0.94 5.88 0.27
CA THR A 16 0.26 5.12 -0.10
C THR A 16 1.26 5.94 -0.93
N PHE A 17 0.77 6.78 -1.84
CA PHE A 17 1.60 7.71 -2.61
C PHE A 17 2.31 8.73 -1.72
N GLY A 18 1.61 9.32 -0.74
CA GLY A 18 2.23 10.24 0.21
C GLY A 18 3.40 9.63 0.96
N PHE A 19 3.29 8.37 1.38
CA PHE A 19 4.37 7.67 2.08
C PHE A 19 5.50 7.23 1.15
N ALA A 20 5.18 6.90 -0.11
CA ALA A 20 6.20 6.73 -1.14
C ALA A 20 7.06 7.99 -1.27
N CYS A 21 6.44 9.18 -1.28
CA CYS A 21 7.16 10.45 -1.31
C CYS A 21 8.03 10.67 -0.07
N VAL A 22 7.57 10.27 1.11
CA VAL A 22 8.39 10.34 2.35
C VAL A 22 9.64 9.48 2.22
N HIS A 23 9.51 8.23 1.77
CA HIS A 23 10.66 7.34 1.57
C HIS A 23 11.63 7.86 0.51
N ILE A 24 11.12 8.39 -0.61
CA ILE A 24 12.00 9.00 -1.63
C ILE A 24 12.70 10.24 -1.06
N ALA A 25 12.00 11.06 -0.26
CA ALA A 25 12.62 12.20 0.41
C ALA A 25 13.73 11.76 1.39
N TRP A 26 13.51 10.71 2.19
CA TRP A 26 14.55 10.14 3.06
C TRP A 26 15.74 9.58 2.27
N ALA A 27 15.49 8.88 1.15
CA ALA A 27 16.54 8.42 0.25
C ALA A 27 17.34 9.57 -0.37
N CYS A 28 16.71 10.74 -0.59
CA CYS A 28 17.36 11.97 -1.04
C CYS A 28 18.07 12.75 0.09
N GLY A 29 18.07 12.24 1.32
CA GLY A 29 18.76 12.85 2.47
C GLY A 29 17.90 13.80 3.31
N TRP A 30 16.59 13.88 3.07
CA TRP A 30 15.69 14.59 4.00
C TRP A 30 15.71 13.90 5.37
N ARG A 31 15.81 14.68 6.45
CA ARG A 31 15.86 14.16 7.83
C ARG A 31 14.54 14.28 8.59
N GLY A 32 13.45 14.65 7.91
CA GLY A 32 12.16 14.90 8.57
C GLY A 32 11.73 13.75 9.48
N GLY A 33 11.62 14.04 10.78
CA GLY A 33 11.20 13.08 11.80
C GLY A 33 12.31 12.19 12.37
N LEU A 34 13.52 12.20 11.79
CA LEU A 34 14.66 11.49 12.36
C LEU A 34 15.41 12.40 13.33
N ASP A 35 15.96 11.81 14.39
CA ASP A 35 16.82 12.56 15.31
C ASP A 35 18.18 12.94 14.67
N ASP A 36 18.90 13.84 15.35
CA ASP A 36 20.20 14.30 14.88
C ASP A 36 21.32 13.26 15.03
N SER A 37 21.08 12.16 15.77
CA SER A 37 22.07 11.12 16.05
C SER A 37 22.35 10.21 14.86
N PHE A 38 21.44 10.16 13.88
CA PHE A 38 21.65 9.41 12.65
C PHE A 38 22.65 10.09 11.72
N GLY A 39 23.65 9.33 11.23
CA GLY A 39 24.55 9.80 10.18
C GLY A 39 23.83 10.09 8.85
N PRO A 40 24.47 10.76 7.88
CA PRO A 40 23.94 10.95 6.53
C PRO A 40 23.41 9.64 5.91
N ILE A 41 22.35 9.71 5.09
CA ILE A 41 21.77 8.49 4.50
C ILE A 41 22.74 7.78 3.55
N PHE A 42 23.64 8.54 2.91
CA PHE A 42 24.68 8.01 2.01
C PHE A 42 25.74 7.16 2.74
N ASP A 43 25.93 7.39 4.04
CA ASP A 43 26.83 6.59 4.88
C ASP A 43 26.13 5.31 5.40
N ARG A 44 24.84 5.14 5.07
CA ARG A 44 23.97 4.07 5.52
C ARG A 44 23.35 3.34 4.32
N PRO A 45 24.17 2.65 3.50
CA PRO A 45 23.74 2.12 2.20
C PRO A 45 22.56 1.15 2.29
N TRP A 46 22.44 0.41 3.41
CA TRP A 46 21.30 -0.48 3.63
C TRP A 46 19.97 0.27 3.87
N PHE A 47 20.01 1.38 4.61
CA PHE A 47 18.84 2.23 4.83
C PHE A 47 18.43 2.96 3.55
N LEU A 48 19.42 3.44 2.78
CA LEU A 48 19.17 4.01 1.45
C LEU A 48 18.48 3.01 0.53
N ALA A 49 19.01 1.78 0.44
CA ALA A 49 18.41 0.73 -0.38
C ALA A 49 16.98 0.39 0.09
N TYR A 50 16.77 0.30 1.39
CA TYR A 50 15.46 0.10 2.00
C TYR A 50 14.48 1.20 1.59
N ASP A 51 14.84 2.49 1.72
CA ASP A 51 13.95 3.61 1.39
C ASP A 51 13.61 3.67 -0.10
N VAL A 52 14.59 3.42 -0.98
CA VAL A 52 14.32 3.36 -2.44
C VAL A 52 13.36 2.22 -2.76
N ILE A 53 13.60 1.02 -2.24
CA ILE A 53 12.75 -0.15 -2.50
C ILE A 53 11.35 0.07 -1.91
N ALA A 54 11.27 0.55 -0.68
CA ALA A 54 10.00 0.85 -0.01
C ALA A 54 9.20 1.88 -0.80
N GLY A 55 9.82 2.99 -1.21
CA GLY A 55 9.20 4.03 -2.04
C GLY A 55 8.64 3.46 -3.34
N LEU A 56 9.43 2.67 -4.08
CA LEU A 56 8.99 2.04 -5.33
C LEU A 56 7.83 1.05 -5.13
N LEU A 57 7.88 0.22 -4.08
CA LEU A 57 6.80 -0.70 -3.75
C LEU A 57 5.51 0.04 -3.42
N MET A 58 5.59 1.17 -2.71
CA MET A 58 4.46 2.01 -2.37
C MET A 58 3.88 2.72 -3.59
N TYR A 59 4.72 3.22 -4.49
CA TYR A 59 4.28 3.69 -5.81
C TYR A 59 3.50 2.63 -6.57
N GLY A 60 4.04 1.40 -6.62
CA GLY A 60 3.38 0.26 -7.24
C GLY A 60 2.03 -0.07 -6.57
N ALA A 61 1.96 -0.01 -5.25
CA ALA A 61 0.72 -0.24 -4.49
C ALA A 61 -0.32 0.86 -4.73
N ALA A 62 0.09 2.13 -4.80
CA ALA A 62 -0.79 3.25 -5.15
C ALA A 62 -1.36 3.09 -6.56
N ALA A 63 -0.51 2.77 -7.54
CA ALA A 63 -0.94 2.47 -8.91
C ALA A 63 -1.88 1.26 -8.95
N GLY A 64 -1.58 0.20 -8.19
CA GLY A 64 -2.43 -0.97 -8.06
C GLY A 64 -3.81 -0.67 -7.49
N ALA A 65 -3.89 0.18 -6.47
CA ALA A 65 -5.15 0.65 -5.91
C ALA A 65 -5.99 1.42 -6.95
N LEU A 66 -5.36 2.34 -7.71
CA LEU A 66 -5.99 3.08 -8.80
C LEU A 66 -6.50 2.15 -9.91
N LEU A 67 -5.70 1.15 -10.31
CA LEU A 67 -6.09 0.16 -11.30
C LEU A 67 -7.30 -0.67 -10.82
N LEU A 68 -7.32 -1.10 -9.57
CA LEU A 68 -8.46 -1.81 -8.98
C LEU A 68 -9.73 -0.96 -9.01
N VAL A 69 -9.65 0.33 -8.65
CA VAL A 69 -10.85 1.19 -8.64
C VAL A 69 -11.33 1.62 -10.02
N SER A 70 -10.43 1.64 -11.01
CA SER A 70 -10.77 1.86 -12.42
C SER A 70 -11.53 0.69 -13.05
N GLY A 71 -11.71 -0.42 -12.33
CA GLY A 71 -12.35 -1.64 -12.82
C GLY A 71 -11.40 -2.57 -13.59
N ARG A 72 -10.12 -2.19 -13.75
CA ARG A 72 -9.06 -3.02 -14.32
C ARG A 72 -8.56 -4.02 -13.27
N SER A 73 -9.42 -4.98 -12.92
CA SER A 73 -9.14 -5.99 -11.90
C SER A 73 -8.75 -7.34 -12.51
N VAL A 74 -7.44 -7.56 -12.70
CA VAL A 74 -6.93 -8.88 -13.06
C VAL A 74 -6.69 -9.73 -11.80
N PRO A 75 -6.84 -11.07 -11.86
CA PRO A 75 -6.65 -11.95 -10.70
C PRO A 75 -5.32 -11.74 -9.97
N THR A 76 -4.24 -11.50 -10.72
CA THR A 76 -2.90 -11.21 -10.18
C THR A 76 -2.90 -9.96 -9.32
N LEU A 77 -3.50 -8.86 -9.78
CA LEU A 77 -3.55 -7.61 -9.04
C LEU A 77 -4.30 -7.78 -7.71
N ARG A 78 -5.45 -8.47 -7.72
CA ARG A 78 -6.19 -8.79 -6.49
C ARG A 78 -5.36 -9.65 -5.53
N ARG A 79 -4.62 -10.63 -6.05
CA ARG A 79 -3.75 -11.50 -5.23
C ARG A 79 -2.63 -10.69 -4.58
N VAL A 80 -1.96 -9.84 -5.36
CA VAL A 80 -0.90 -8.95 -4.89
C VAL A 80 -1.44 -8.00 -3.83
N THR A 81 -2.57 -7.33 -4.06
CA THR A 81 -3.20 -6.44 -3.07
C THR A 81 -3.54 -7.18 -1.78
N ARG A 82 -4.08 -8.40 -1.85
CA ARG A 82 -4.37 -9.20 -0.66
C ARG A 82 -3.10 -9.53 0.13
N VAL A 83 -2.06 -10.02 -0.56
CA VAL A 83 -0.79 -10.40 0.08
C VAL A 83 -0.11 -9.19 0.71
N ALA A 84 -0.04 -8.06 -0.02
CA ALA A 84 0.52 -6.82 0.49
C ALA A 84 -0.25 -6.29 1.70
N ALA A 85 -1.59 -6.35 1.67
CA ALA A 85 -2.42 -5.92 2.78
C ALA A 85 -2.23 -6.79 4.03
N ILE A 86 -2.10 -8.11 3.86
CA ILE A 86 -1.78 -9.02 4.97
C ILE A 86 -0.39 -8.71 5.53
N GLY A 87 0.62 -8.55 4.67
CA GLY A 87 1.98 -8.23 5.09
C GLY A 87 2.05 -6.90 5.86
N ALA A 88 1.38 -5.85 5.36
CA ALA A 88 1.28 -4.57 6.03
C ALA A 88 0.63 -4.70 7.41
N LEU A 89 -0.46 -5.45 7.52
CA LEU A 89 -1.16 -5.66 8.79
C LEU A 89 -0.32 -6.45 9.80
N LEU A 90 0.39 -7.50 9.33
CA LEU A 90 1.27 -8.31 10.17
C LEU A 90 2.48 -7.53 10.68
N ARG A 91 2.93 -6.50 9.97
CA ARG A 91 3.95 -5.56 10.46
C ARG A 91 3.35 -4.55 11.43
N GLY A 92 2.30 -3.84 11.00
CA GLY A 92 1.80 -2.68 11.72
C GLY A 92 1.10 -3.04 13.02
N ALA A 93 0.17 -4.00 13.00
CA ALA A 93 -0.69 -4.24 14.15
C ALA A 93 0.08 -4.75 15.38
N PRO A 94 1.01 -5.73 15.26
CA PRO A 94 1.83 -6.14 16.41
C PRO A 94 2.74 -5.01 16.92
N ALA A 95 3.28 -4.18 16.04
CA ALA A 95 4.15 -3.08 16.42
C ALA A 95 3.39 -1.99 17.18
N VAL A 96 2.19 -1.58 16.71
CA VAL A 96 1.30 -0.66 17.45
C VAL A 96 0.96 -1.20 18.84
N VAL A 97 0.65 -2.50 18.95
CA VAL A 97 0.38 -3.15 20.24
C VAL A 97 1.61 -3.05 21.14
N PHE A 98 2.80 -3.38 20.61
CA PHE A 98 4.04 -3.32 21.36
C PHE A 98 4.35 -1.89 21.85
N ASP A 99 4.22 -0.87 21.00
CA ASP A 99 4.49 0.52 21.37
C ASP A 99 3.56 1.01 22.49
N VAL A 100 2.26 0.72 22.35
CA VAL A 100 1.23 1.13 23.32
C VAL A 100 1.45 0.48 24.69
N PHE A 101 1.71 -0.83 24.73
CA PHE A 101 1.88 -1.56 25.99
C PHE A 101 3.31 -1.48 26.55
N GLY A 102 4.31 -1.28 25.71
CA GLY A 102 5.71 -1.16 26.08
C GLY A 102 6.11 0.26 26.49
N GLY A 103 5.25 1.26 26.26
CA GLY A 103 5.50 2.65 26.62
C GLY A 103 6.63 3.31 25.81
N THR A 104 6.97 2.74 24.65
CA THR A 104 8.01 3.27 23.75
C THR A 104 7.34 4.08 22.67
N TYR A 105 7.41 5.41 22.78
CA TYR A 105 6.76 6.34 21.85
C TYR A 105 7.81 7.13 21.07
N ASP A 106 8.35 6.53 20.02
CA ASP A 106 8.93 7.30 18.92
C ASP A 106 7.80 7.73 17.99
N VAL A 107 7.63 9.04 17.80
CA VAL A 107 6.51 9.60 17.01
C VAL A 107 6.55 9.09 15.56
N VAL A 108 7.75 8.91 14.99
CA VAL A 108 7.89 8.44 13.61
C VAL A 108 7.66 6.95 13.50
N GLY A 109 8.27 6.15 14.37
CA GLY A 109 8.05 4.70 14.47
C GLY A 109 6.57 4.38 14.66
N PHE A 110 5.95 4.96 15.69
CA PHE A 110 4.53 4.76 15.98
C PHE A 110 3.64 5.22 14.81
N GLY A 111 3.96 6.37 14.21
CA GLY A 111 3.26 6.88 13.03
C GLY A 111 3.31 5.89 11.86
N ALA A 112 4.48 5.29 11.61
CA ALA A 112 4.65 4.24 10.60
C ALA A 112 3.84 2.98 10.96
N ASP A 113 3.81 2.55 12.21
CA ASP A 113 3.11 1.32 12.59
C ASP A 113 1.59 1.45 12.50
N VAL A 114 1.04 2.61 12.91
CA VAL A 114 -0.36 2.99 12.64
C VAL A 114 -0.63 3.00 11.15
N TRP A 115 0.28 3.58 10.36
CA TRP A 115 0.16 3.65 8.92
C TRP A 115 0.04 2.27 8.27
N PHE A 116 0.95 1.35 8.59
CA PHE A 116 0.93 -0.02 8.05
C PHE A 116 -0.32 -0.79 8.49
N THR A 117 -0.79 -0.56 9.71
CA THR A 117 -2.05 -1.14 10.21
C THR A 117 -3.25 -0.68 9.38
N VAL A 118 -3.40 0.65 9.19
CA VAL A 118 -4.49 1.23 8.41
C VAL A 118 -4.42 0.80 6.95
N ALA A 119 -3.23 0.81 6.35
CA ALA A 119 -3.02 0.36 4.98
C ALA A 119 -3.40 -1.13 4.79
N GLY A 120 -3.05 -1.98 5.76
CA GLY A 120 -3.42 -3.39 5.77
C GLY A 120 -4.94 -3.59 5.82
N VAL A 121 -5.63 -2.92 6.75
CA VAL A 121 -7.10 -3.00 6.87
C VAL A 121 -7.78 -2.46 5.61
N ALA A 122 -7.40 -1.27 5.15
CA ALA A 122 -7.96 -0.64 3.96
C ALA A 122 -7.72 -1.48 2.69
N GLY A 123 -6.53 -2.07 2.55
CA GLY A 123 -6.19 -2.97 1.45
C GLY A 123 -7.04 -4.24 1.44
N LEU A 124 -7.28 -4.85 2.60
CA LEU A 124 -8.18 -6.00 2.72
C LEU A 124 -9.63 -5.64 2.38
N LEU A 125 -10.11 -4.48 2.83
CA LEU A 125 -11.44 -3.98 2.50
C LEU A 125 -11.58 -3.67 1.00
N LEU A 126 -10.55 -3.08 0.37
CA LEU A 126 -10.50 -2.83 -1.06
C LEU A 126 -10.52 -4.14 -1.85
N TRP A 127 -9.70 -5.12 -1.44
CA TRP A 127 -9.72 -6.47 -2.02
C TRP A 127 -11.10 -7.12 -1.89
N ALA A 128 -11.71 -7.08 -0.71
CA ALA A 128 -13.03 -7.66 -0.46
C ALA A 128 -14.15 -6.95 -1.26
N GLY A 129 -14.02 -5.64 -1.50
CA GLY A 129 -14.94 -4.86 -2.32
C GLY A 129 -14.78 -5.10 -3.83
N THR A 130 -13.59 -5.50 -4.26
CA THR A 130 -13.27 -5.73 -5.69
C THR A 130 -13.38 -7.20 -6.10
N ARG A 131 -13.47 -8.15 -5.15
CA ARG A 131 -13.62 -9.59 -5.45
C ARG A 131 -14.85 -9.95 -6.28
N ARG A 132 -15.90 -9.12 -6.24
CA ARG A 132 -17.15 -9.32 -7.00
C ARG A 132 -17.09 -8.72 -8.41
N LEU A 133 -16.01 -8.01 -8.74
CA LEU A 133 -15.67 -7.60 -10.10
C LEU A 133 -15.01 -8.78 -10.80
N SER A 134 -15.72 -9.91 -10.90
CA SER A 134 -15.33 -10.92 -11.87
C SER A 134 -15.45 -10.30 -13.26
N PRO A 135 -14.54 -10.63 -14.19
CA PRO A 135 -14.80 -10.32 -15.59
C PRO A 135 -16.15 -10.97 -15.88
N ALA A 136 -17.14 -10.16 -16.26
CA ALA A 136 -18.25 -10.68 -17.02
C ALA A 136 -17.57 -11.45 -18.15
N SER A 137 -17.73 -12.78 -18.14
CA SER A 137 -17.36 -13.64 -19.26
C SER A 137 -17.80 -12.88 -20.48
N ALA A 138 -16.84 -12.39 -21.27
CA ALA A 138 -17.13 -11.65 -22.49
C ALA A 138 -18.23 -12.46 -23.19
N PRO A 139 -19.41 -11.89 -23.48
CA PRO A 139 -20.50 -12.65 -24.05
C PRO A 139 -19.89 -13.39 -25.22
N ALA A 140 -19.86 -14.72 -25.11
CA ALA A 140 -19.28 -15.61 -26.10
C ALA A 140 -19.79 -15.07 -27.43
N ARG A 141 -18.86 -14.62 -28.29
CA ARG A 141 -19.15 -13.98 -29.56
C ARG A 141 -20.00 -14.96 -30.35
N ARG A 142 -21.32 -14.89 -30.15
CA ARG A 142 -22.34 -15.61 -30.89
C ARG A 142 -22.46 -14.84 -32.20
N SER A 143 -21.51 -15.09 -33.08
CA SER A 143 -21.75 -15.15 -34.51
C SER A 143 -21.64 -16.64 -34.82
N LEU A 144 -22.71 -17.43 -34.99
CA LEU A 144 -23.91 -17.22 -35.80
C LEU A 144 -23.58 -16.62 -37.17
N GLY A 145 -23.79 -17.44 -38.20
CA GLY A 145 -23.57 -17.14 -39.62
C GLY A 145 -22.72 -18.23 -40.26
N MET A 146 -23.25 -19.45 -40.44
CA MET A 146 -23.97 -19.86 -41.66
C MET A 146 -23.13 -19.68 -42.93
N ALA A 147 -22.51 -20.78 -43.37
CA ALA A 147 -22.69 -21.35 -44.71
C ALA A 147 -22.27 -22.82 -44.66
#